data_AF-A0A4Y8QXP0-F1
#
_entry.id   AF-A0A4Y8QXP0-F1
#
_cell.length_a   1.000
_cell.length_b   1.000
_cell.length_c   1.000
_cell.angle_alpha   90.00
_cell.angle_beta   90.00
_cell.angle_gamma   90.00
#
_symmetry.space_group_name_H-M   'P 1'
#
loop_
_entity.id
_entity.type
_entity.pdbx_description
1 polymer ?
#
loop_
_entity_poly.entity_id
_entity_poly.type
_entity_poly.pdbx_seq_one_letter_code
_entity_poly.pdbx_strand_id
1 'polypeptide(L)' 'MSYVAYVFESYFGYSTARAHELMLQVHQEGRAVVSTGDRERMEVDVQAMHSFGLWATLQKDGEQ' A
#
# COMPACT_ATOMS: atom_id res chain seq x y z
N MET A 1 -6.70 4.36 -11.23
CA MET A 1 -7.15 5.19 -10.09
C MET A 1 -6.03 6.15 -9.69
N SER A 2 -6.14 7.43 -10.07
CA SER A 2 -5.09 8.44 -9.83
C SER A 2 -4.82 8.72 -8.34
N TYR A 3 -5.83 8.65 -7.47
CA TYR A 3 -5.66 8.95 -6.04
C TYR A 3 -4.83 7.90 -5.29
N VAL A 4 -5.05 6.61 -5.54
CA VAL A 4 -4.29 5.52 -4.90
C VAL A 4 -2.81 5.59 -5.28
N ALA A 5 -2.52 5.84 -6.56
CA ALA A 5 -1.15 6.07 -7.02
C ALA A 5 -0.52 7.28 -6.32
N TYR A 6 -1.24 8.41 -6.23
CA TYR A 6 -0.77 9.59 -5.52
C TYR A 6 -0.45 9.34 -4.04
N VAL A 7 -1.27 8.56 -3.33
CA VAL A 7 -1.00 8.17 -1.93
C VAL A 7 0.27 7.33 -1.85
N PHE A 8 0.47 6.39 -2.79
CA PHE A 8 1.68 5.58 -2.82
C PHE A 8 2.94 6.39 -3.12
N GLU A 9 2.86 7.38 -4.00
CA GLU A 9 3.96 8.33 -4.26
C GLU A 9 4.25 9.18 -3.02
N SER A 10 3.22 9.75 -2.40
CA SER A 10 3.36 10.73 -1.32
C SER A 10 3.79 10.10 0.01
N TYR A 11 3.25 8.94 0.36
CA TYR A 11 3.48 8.30 1.66
C TYR A 11 4.67 7.34 1.64
N PHE A 12 4.73 6.45 0.63
CA PHE A 12 5.81 5.46 0.51
C PHE A 12 7.01 5.97 -0.29
N GLY A 13 6.91 7.16 -0.91
CA GLY A 13 8.01 7.73 -1.70
C GLY A 13 8.28 6.97 -2.99
N TYR A 14 7.31 6.21 -3.49
CA TYR A 14 7.49 5.46 -4.73
C TYR A 14 7.53 6.37 -5.95
N SER A 15 8.32 5.96 -6.95
CA SER A 15 8.26 6.60 -8.27
C SER A 15 6.85 6.46 -8.86
N THR A 16 6.46 7.41 -9.71
CA THR A 16 5.17 7.38 -10.41
C THR A 16 4.93 6.06 -11.14
N ALA A 17 5.96 5.47 -11.76
CA ALA A 17 5.85 4.18 -12.43
C ALA A 17 5.47 3.04 -11.45
N ARG A 18 6.18 2.93 -10.33
CA ARG A 18 5.91 1.89 -9.31
C ARG A 18 4.57 2.10 -8.61
N ALA A 19 4.23 3.34 -8.28
CA ALA A 19 2.94 3.68 -7.68
C ALA A 19 1.78 3.33 -8.63
N HIS A 20 1.96 3.59 -9.93
CA HIS A 20 0.98 3.21 -10.95
C HIS A 20 0.84 1.69 -11.10
N GLU A 21 1.95 0.94 -11.09
CA GLU A 21 1.93 -0.53 -11.11
C GLU A 21 1.18 -1.11 -9.90
N LEU A 22 1.52 -0.68 -8.68
CA LEU A 22 0.86 -1.16 -7.45
C LEU A 22 -0.62 -0.79 -7.44
N MET A 23 -0.97 0.40 -7.91
CA MET A 23 -2.37 0.80 -8.05
C MET A 23 -3.11 -0.07 -9.05
N LEU A 24 -2.51 -0.39 -10.19
CA LEU A 24 -3.09 -1.32 -11.17
C LEU A 24 -3.30 -2.69 -10.56
N GLN A 25 -2.35 -3.18 -9.76
CA GLN A 25 -2.47 -4.44 -9.04
C GLN A 25 -3.68 -4.41 -8.09
N VAL A 26 -3.85 -3.36 -7.28
CA VAL A 26 -5.05 -3.20 -6.45
C VAL A 26 -6.33 -3.21 -7.30
N HIS A 27 -6.31 -2.55 -8.46
CA HIS A 27 -7.49 -2.48 -9.33
C HIS A 27 -7.86 -3.84 -9.96
N GLN A 28 -6.87 -4.64 -10.32
CA GLN A 28 -7.07 -5.92 -11.02
C GLN A 28 -7.23 -7.10 -10.07
N GLU A 29 -6.44 -7.14 -8.99
CA GLU A 29 -6.34 -8.26 -8.05
C GLU A 29 -7.04 -7.98 -6.72
N GLY A 30 -7.49 -6.75 -6.49
CA GLY A 30 -8.15 -6.32 -5.25
C GLY A 30 -7.21 -6.01 -4.10
N ARG A 31 -5.90 -6.30 -4.22
CA ARG A 31 -4.88 -6.04 -3.20
C ARG A 31 -3.49 -5.84 -3.83
N ALA A 32 -2.58 -5.22 -3.08
CA ALA A 32 -1.16 -5.13 -3.42
C ALA A 32 -0.32 -5.05 -2.14
N VAL A 33 0.91 -5.54 -2.19
CA VAL A 33 1.88 -5.37 -1.09
C VAL A 33 2.64 -4.07 -1.30
N VAL A 34 2.42 -3.10 -0.41
CA VAL A 34 2.94 -1.73 -0.53
C VAL A 34 4.04 -1.38 0.48
N SER A 35 4.26 -2.22 1.49
CA SER A 35 5.31 -2.06 2.50
C SER A 35 5.65 -3.44 3.08
N THR A 36 6.92 -3.64 3.44
CA THR A 36 7.42 -4.84 4.12
C THR A 36 8.45 -4.43 5.16
N GLY A 37 8.49 -5.11 6.31
CA GLY A 37 9.46 -4.82 7.36
C GLY A 37 8.97 -5.18 8.75
N ASP A 38 9.47 -4.45 9.75
CA ASP A 38 9.11 -4.66 11.15
C ASP A 38 7.64 -4.37 11.39
N ARG A 39 7.01 -5.23 12.20
CA ARG A 39 5.58 -5.17 12.52
C ARG A 39 5.16 -3.78 13.01
N GLU A 40 5.93 -3.16 13.89
CA GLU A 40 5.62 -1.83 14.44
C GLU A 40 5.51 -0.77 13.35
N ARG A 41 6.45 -0.77 12.39
CA ARG A 41 6.40 0.17 11.27
C ARG A 41 5.20 -0.08 10.38
N MET A 42 4.89 -1.35 10.10
CA MET A 42 3.76 -1.69 9.26
C MET A 42 2.42 -1.36 9.93
N GLU A 43 2.30 -1.47 11.26
CA GLU A 43 1.09 -1.03 12.00
C GLU A 43 0.83 0.47 11.80
N VAL A 44 1.89 1.28 11.79
CA VAL A 44 1.81 2.72 11.47
C VAL A 44 1.36 2.92 10.01
N ASP A 45 1.92 2.18 9.06
CA ASP A 45 1.56 2.28 7.64
C ASP A 45 0.07 1.95 7.43
N VAL A 46 -0.46 0.91 8.09
CA VAL A 46 -1.90 0.56 8.02
C VAL A 46 -2.79 1.65 8.58
N GLN A 47 -2.43 2.23 9.72
CA GLN A 47 -3.19 3.34 10.30
C GLN A 47 -3.17 4.58 9.39
N ALA A 48 -2.05 4.86 8.75
CA ALA A 48 -1.96 5.94 7.77
C ALA A 48 -2.83 5.65 6.54
N MET A 49 -2.83 4.43 6.01
CA MET A 49 -3.68 4.05 4.88
C MET A 49 -5.16 4.27 5.18
N HIS A 50 -5.64 3.86 6.37
CA HIS A 50 -7.01 4.14 6.79
C HIS A 50 -7.31 5.64 6.88
N SER A 51 -6.34 6.44 7.32
CA SER A 51 -6.46 7.91 7.38
C SER A 51 -6.56 8.54 5.99
N PHE A 52 -5.94 7.93 4.97
CA PHE A 52 -6.10 8.31 3.56
C PHE A 52 -7.40 7.77 2.92
N GLY A 53 -8.22 7.03 3.67
CA GLY A 53 -9.44 6.37 3.18
C GLY A 53 -9.16 5.07 2.41
N LEU A 54 -7.96 4.51 2.53
CA LEU A 54 -7.57 3.23 1.93
C LEU A 54 -7.69 2.12 2.97
N TRP A 55 -8.31 1.00 2.62
CA TRP A 55 -8.29 -0.18 3.46
C TRP A 55 -6.95 -0.91 3.31
N ALA A 56 -6.27 -1.17 4.42
CA ALA A 56 -5.04 -1.93 4.45
C ALA A 56 -5.05 -2.95 5.60
N THR A 57 -4.28 -4.04 5.43
CA THR A 57 -4.13 -5.10 6.42
C THR A 57 -2.67 -5.50 6.56
N LEU A 58 -2.33 -6.14 7.69
CA LEU A 58 -1.03 -6.78 7.90
C LEU A 58 -1.14 -8.28 7.68
N GLN A 59 -0.14 -8.84 7.03
CA GLN A 59 -0.02 -10.27 6.79
C GLN A 59 1.41 -10.69 7.10
N LYS A 60 1.58 -11.81 7.81
CA LYS A 60 2.90 -12.41 8.00
C LYS A 60 3.33 -13.10 6.72
N ASP A 61 4.60 -12.91 6.36
CA ASP A 61 5.19 -13.60 5.23
C ASP A 61 5.15 -15.12 5.49
N GLY A 62 4.37 -15.86 4.69
CA GLY A 62 4.19 -17.31 4.83
C GLY A 62 2.77 -17.81 5.15
N GLU A 63 1.79 -16.95 5.45
CA GLU A 63 0.38 -17.34 5.55
C GLU A 63 -0.37 -16.85 4.31
N GLN A 64 -0.51 -17.68 3.27
CA GLN A 64 -1.29 -17.35 2.05
C GLN A 64 -2.78 -17.70 2.21
#